data_AF-A0A9E7UCD5-F1
#
_entry.id   AF-A0A9E7UCD5-F1
#
_cell.length_a   1.000
_cell.length_b   1.000
_cell.length_c   1.000
_cell.angle_alpha   90.00
_cell.angle_beta   90.00
_cell.angle_gamma   90.00
#
_symmetry.space_group_name_H-M   'P 1'
#
loop_
_entity.id
_entity.type
_entity.pdbx_description
1 polymer ?
#
loop_
_entity_poly.entity_id
_entity_poly.type
_entity_poly.pdbx_seq_one_letter_code
_entity_poly.pdbx_strand_id
1 'polypeptide(L)'
;MAAPTLIDGIKRALVLLALPSAGVLALVGGVDVIYGGEVAGQAYLGAIAVILGGVYLAAKYWNIRYTVGFVGAGVVAVVGAPSFVSNLIPETYANAGTLLVLLFVVLVGMRLLDKMEG
;
A
#
# COMPACT_ATOMS: atom_id res chain seq x y z
N MET A 1 -16.20 21.05 4.18
CA MET A 1 -15.84 20.02 3.18
C MET A 1 -16.81 18.87 3.30
N ALA A 2 -17.26 18.29 2.18
CA ALA A 2 -18.10 17.09 2.21
C ALA A 2 -17.33 15.91 2.82
N ALA A 3 -18.02 15.03 3.53
CA ALA A 3 -17.40 13.83 4.08
C ALA A 3 -16.89 12.93 2.92
N PRO A 4 -15.68 12.36 3.01
CA PRO A 4 -15.16 11.46 1.99
C PRO A 4 -16.11 10.30 1.70
N THR A 5 -16.29 9.98 0.43
CA THR A 5 -17.24 8.98 -0.04
C THR A 5 -16.59 7.60 -0.20
N LEU A 6 -17.42 6.59 -0.46
CA LEU A 6 -16.96 5.24 -0.81
C LEU A 6 -16.06 5.24 -2.06
N ILE A 7 -16.41 6.05 -3.07
CA ILE A 7 -15.65 6.18 -4.31
C ILE A 7 -14.27 6.80 -4.04
N ASP A 8 -14.18 7.75 -3.11
CA ASP A 8 -12.89 8.33 -2.72
C ASP A 8 -11.98 7.30 -2.03
N GLY A 9 -12.57 6.38 -1.26
CA GLY A 9 -11.87 5.24 -0.68
C GLY A 9 -11.31 4.30 -1.74
N ILE A 10 -12.13 3.93 -2.73
CA ILE A 10 -11.73 3.07 -3.86
C ILE A 10 -10.56 3.71 -4.63
N LYS A 11 -10.70 5.00 -5.02
CA LYS A 11 -9.67 5.72 -5.76
C LYS A 11 -8.34 5.76 -4.99
N ARG A 12 -8.39 6.07 -3.69
CA ARG A 12 -7.21 6.09 -2.82
C ARG A 12 -6.53 4.72 -2.77
N ALA A 13 -7.29 3.64 -2.61
CA ALA A 13 -6.73 2.30 -2.55
C ALA A 13 -6.03 1.91 -3.85
N LEU A 14 -6.65 2.17 -5.02
CA LEU A 14 -6.04 1.87 -6.30
C LEU A 14 -4.75 2.67 -6.52
N VAL A 15 -4.75 3.96 -6.22
CA VAL A 15 -3.56 4.80 -6.38
C VAL A 15 -2.43 4.37 -5.44
N LEU A 16 -2.77 3.98 -4.20
CA LEU A 16 -1.76 3.64 -3.19
C LEU A 16 -1.21 2.23 -3.35
N LEU A 17 -2.07 1.27 -3.71
CA LEU A 17 -1.77 -0.17 -3.61
C LEU A 17 -1.55 -0.84 -4.96
N ALA A 18 -2.15 -0.35 -6.04
CA ALA A 18 -1.96 -0.96 -7.36
C ALA A 18 -0.71 -0.45 -8.09
N LEU A 19 -0.18 0.71 -7.69
CA LEU A 19 1.00 1.32 -8.29
C LEU A 19 1.96 1.79 -7.20
N PRO A 20 3.25 1.41 -7.26
CA PRO A 20 4.28 2.07 -6.46
C PRO A 20 4.29 3.57 -6.80
N SER A 21 4.41 4.43 -5.80
CA SER A 21 4.47 5.86 -6.05
C SER A 21 5.71 6.20 -6.89
N ALA A 22 5.62 7.22 -7.75
CA ALA A 22 6.76 7.66 -8.55
C ALA A 22 7.99 7.99 -7.69
N GLY A 23 7.78 8.49 -6.46
CA GLY A 23 8.84 8.72 -5.50
C GLY A 23 9.53 7.44 -5.00
N VAL A 24 8.76 6.38 -4.74
CA VAL A 24 9.32 5.06 -4.40
C VAL A 24 10.11 4.50 -5.58
N LEU A 25 9.59 4.61 -6.80
CA LEU A 25 10.29 4.13 -8.00
C LEU A 25 11.59 4.88 -8.26
N ALA A 26 11.59 6.21 -8.14
CA ALA A 26 12.79 7.03 -8.31
C ALA A 26 13.85 6.71 -7.25
N LEU A 27 13.43 6.50 -5.99
CA LEU A 27 14.32 6.11 -4.91
C LEU A 27 14.92 4.73 -5.15
N VAL A 28 14.11 3.74 -5.50
CA VAL A 28 14.57 2.36 -5.76
C VAL A 28 15.50 2.32 -6.96
N GLY A 29 15.13 2.95 -8.08
CA GLY A 29 15.97 3.01 -9.28
C GLY A 29 17.28 3.74 -9.04
N GLY A 30 17.27 4.86 -8.29
CA GLY A 30 18.49 5.57 -7.92
C GLY A 30 19.41 4.76 -7.01
N VAL A 31 18.84 4.05 -6.03
CA VAL A 31 19.61 3.18 -5.12
C VAL A 31 20.18 1.97 -5.86
N ASP A 32 19.42 1.36 -6.76
CA ASP A 32 19.87 0.21 -7.55
C ASP A 32 21.09 0.56 -8.41
N VAL A 33 21.07 1.71 -9.08
CA VAL A 33 22.18 2.18 -9.91
C VAL A 33 23.47 2.40 -9.10
N ILE A 34 23.36 2.84 -7.84
CA ILE A 34 24.53 3.24 -7.02
C ILE A 34 25.02 2.09 -6.13
N TYR A 35 24.10 1.32 -5.56
CA TYR A 35 24.35 0.34 -4.49
C TYR A 35 23.91 -1.09 -4.83
N GLY A 36 23.27 -1.30 -5.98
CA GLY A 36 22.80 -2.60 -6.46
C GLY A 36 21.44 -3.04 -5.89
N GLY A 37 20.92 -4.12 -6.47
CA GLY A 37 19.53 -4.55 -6.28
C GLY A 37 19.15 -4.98 -4.87
N GLU A 38 20.08 -5.50 -4.06
CA GLU A 38 19.79 -5.87 -2.67
C GLU A 38 19.46 -4.65 -1.81
N VAL A 39 20.30 -3.60 -1.90
CA VAL A 39 20.09 -2.36 -1.15
C VAL A 39 18.84 -1.64 -1.66
N ALA A 40 18.58 -1.69 -2.97
CA ALA A 40 17.36 -1.17 -3.57
C ALA A 40 16.10 -1.89 -3.05
N GLY A 41 16.16 -3.21 -2.88
CA GLY A 41 15.09 -4.02 -2.29
C GLY A 41 14.80 -3.66 -0.83
N GLN A 42 15.84 -3.43 -0.02
CA GLN A 42 15.69 -2.97 1.36
C GLN A 42 15.07 -1.57 1.42
N ALA A 43 15.55 -0.66 0.56
CA ALA A 43 15.04 0.70 0.47
C ALA A 43 13.56 0.72 0.04
N TYR A 44 13.17 -0.15 -0.89
CA TYR A 44 11.79 -0.38 -1.30
C TYR A 44 10.91 -0.81 -0.11
N LEU A 45 11.31 -1.85 0.61
CA LEU A 45 10.55 -2.35 1.76
C LEU A 45 10.39 -1.30 2.85
N GLY A 46 11.46 -0.58 3.17
CA GLY A 46 11.42 0.51 4.14
C GLY A 46 10.47 1.62 3.73
N ALA A 47 10.55 2.08 2.48
CA ALA A 47 9.69 3.14 1.96
C ALA A 47 8.21 2.73 1.98
N ILE A 48 7.90 1.51 1.53
CA ILE A 48 6.53 0.98 1.57
C ILE A 48 6.03 0.85 3.01
N ALA A 49 6.81 0.29 3.92
CA ALA A 49 6.41 0.11 5.31
C ALA A 49 6.06 1.45 5.98
N VAL A 50 6.84 2.50 5.71
CA VAL A 50 6.58 3.85 6.22
C VAL A 50 5.29 4.43 5.64
N ILE A 51 5.10 4.33 4.32
CA ILE A 51 3.89 4.83 3.64
C ILE A 51 2.64 4.12 4.18
N LEU A 52 2.65 2.79 4.19
CA LEU A 52 1.53 1.97 4.68
C LEU A 52 1.26 2.22 6.17
N GLY A 53 2.30 2.31 6.99
CA GLY A 53 2.20 2.64 8.41
C GLY A 53 1.54 3.99 8.64
N GLY A 54 1.95 5.03 7.90
CA GLY A 54 1.33 6.35 7.96
C GLY A 54 -0.15 6.34 7.59
N VAL A 55 -0.51 5.59 6.54
CA VAL A 55 -1.92 5.44 6.13
C VAL A 55 -2.73 4.65 7.16
N TYR A 56 -2.16 3.60 7.75
CA TYR A 56 -2.81 2.82 8.80
C TYR A 56 -3.13 3.68 10.03
N LEU A 57 -2.19 4.54 10.46
CA LEU A 57 -2.43 5.48 11.55
C LEU A 57 -3.54 6.49 11.20
N ALA A 58 -3.56 6.99 9.96
CA ALA A 58 -4.61 7.88 9.48
C ALA A 58 -5.97 7.18 9.38
N ALA A 59 -6.00 5.87 9.12
CA ALA A 59 -7.23 5.09 8.96
C ALA A 59 -8.13 5.14 10.21
N LYS A 60 -7.56 5.38 11.40
CA LYS A 60 -8.32 5.63 12.65
C LYS A 60 -9.36 6.73 12.48
N TYR A 61 -9.08 7.77 11.70
CA TYR A 61 -9.94 8.96 11.56
C TYR A 61 -10.89 8.90 10.36
N TRP A 62 -10.86 7.82 9.58
CA TRP A 62 -11.72 7.70 8.41
C TRP A 62 -13.15 7.36 8.79
N ASN A 63 -14.12 7.85 8.02
CA ASN A 63 -15.49 7.39 8.16
C ASN A 63 -15.64 5.96 7.59
N ILE A 64 -16.73 5.28 7.98
CA ILE A 64 -16.98 3.89 7.61
C ILE A 64 -17.09 3.70 6.09
N ARG A 65 -17.83 4.56 5.38
CA ARG A 65 -18.06 4.44 3.93
C ARG A 65 -16.76 4.51 3.14
N TYR A 66 -15.88 5.43 3.53
CA TYR A 66 -14.55 5.58 2.96
C TYR A 66 -13.68 4.35 3.24
N THR A 67 -13.71 3.85 4.48
CA THR A 67 -12.91 2.69 4.90
C THR A 67 -13.34 1.42 4.15
N VAL A 68 -14.65 1.20 3.98
CA VAL A 68 -15.20 0.10 3.17
C VAL A 68 -14.69 0.16 1.74
N GLY A 69 -14.81 1.32 1.09
CA GLY A 69 -14.34 1.50 -0.28
C GLY A 69 -12.84 1.24 -0.42
N PHE A 70 -12.04 1.71 0.56
CA PHE A 70 -10.60 1.49 0.56
C PHE A 70 -10.22 0.01 0.75
N VAL A 71 -10.81 -0.69 1.72
CA VAL A 71 -10.51 -2.10 1.99
C VAL A 71 -10.95 -2.98 0.83
N GLY A 72 -12.17 -2.80 0.32
CA GLY A 72 -12.69 -3.59 -0.80
C GLY A 72 -11.83 -3.46 -2.05
N ALA A 73 -11.49 -2.23 -2.44
CA ALA A 73 -10.59 -2.00 -3.56
C ALA A 73 -9.15 -2.43 -3.27
N GLY A 74 -8.70 -2.37 -2.02
CA GLY A 74 -7.38 -2.82 -1.61
C GLY A 74 -7.20 -4.33 -1.77
N VAL A 75 -8.21 -5.13 -1.41
CA VAL A 75 -8.18 -6.58 -1.66
C VAL A 75 -8.09 -6.87 -3.17
N VAL A 76 -8.88 -6.17 -3.98
CA VAL A 76 -8.84 -6.32 -5.44
C VAL A 76 -7.49 -5.90 -6.02
N ALA A 77 -6.91 -4.80 -5.54
CA ALA A 77 -5.61 -4.32 -5.99
C ALA A 77 -4.51 -5.33 -5.70
N VAL A 78 -4.53 -5.97 -4.52
CA VAL A 78 -3.52 -6.96 -4.15
C VAL A 78 -3.61 -8.24 -4.98
N VAL A 79 -4.82 -8.68 -5.30
CA VAL A 79 -5.03 -9.91 -6.10
C VAL A 79 -4.84 -9.66 -7.60
N GLY A 80 -5.18 -8.46 -8.07
CA GLY A 80 -5.26 -8.14 -9.49
C GLY A 80 -4.10 -7.35 -10.07
N ALA A 81 -3.21 -6.77 -9.26
CA ALA A 81 -2.08 -5.98 -9.76
C ALA A 81 -0.87 -6.87 -10.10
N PRO A 82 -0.36 -6.82 -11.34
CA PRO A 82 0.94 -7.40 -11.67
C PRO A 82 2.03 -6.69 -10.86
N SER A 83 2.88 -7.44 -10.17
CA SER A 83 3.99 -6.83 -9.41
C SER A 83 5.10 -6.40 -10.36
N PHE A 84 5.01 -5.18 -10.91
CA PHE A 84 6.04 -4.60 -11.78
C PHE A 84 7.41 -4.46 -11.09
N VAL A 85 7.42 -4.53 -9.76
CA VAL A 85 8.59 -4.32 -8.91
C VAL A 85 9.57 -5.49 -9.00
N SER A 86 9.12 -6.71 -9.35
CA SER A 86 10.03 -7.85 -9.54
C SER A 86 11.01 -7.67 -10.71
N ASN A 87 10.75 -6.72 -11.62
CA ASN A 87 11.70 -6.34 -12.67
C ASN A 87 12.74 -5.31 -12.22
N LEU A 88 12.56 -4.71 -11.02
CA LEU A 88 13.38 -3.62 -10.51
C LEU A 88 14.21 -4.02 -9.29
N ILE A 89 13.75 -5.00 -8.51
CA ILE A 89 14.44 -5.50 -7.31
C ILE A 89 14.40 -7.03 -7.30
N PRO A 90 15.28 -7.69 -6.51
CA PRO A 90 15.24 -9.14 -6.38
C PRO A 90 13.86 -9.62 -5.90
N GLU A 91 13.41 -10.73 -6.46
CA GLU A 91 12.05 -11.26 -6.29
C GLU A 91 11.66 -11.47 -4.83
N THR A 92 12.62 -11.83 -3.96
CA THR A 92 12.42 -11.96 -2.51
C THR A 92 11.87 -10.68 -1.88
N TYR A 93 12.41 -9.51 -2.27
CA TYR A 93 11.98 -8.22 -1.75
C TYR A 93 10.64 -7.78 -2.36
N ALA A 94 10.40 -8.10 -3.63
CA ALA A 94 9.10 -7.84 -4.27
C ALA A 94 7.98 -8.64 -3.56
N ASN A 95 8.22 -9.93 -3.28
CA ASN A 95 7.29 -10.80 -2.56
C ASN A 95 7.06 -10.33 -1.11
N ALA A 96 8.13 -9.94 -0.42
CA ALA A 96 8.01 -9.34 0.91
C ALA A 96 7.17 -8.04 0.89
N GLY A 97 7.30 -7.21 -0.15
CA GLY A 97 6.47 -6.03 -0.34
C GLY A 97 5.00 -6.37 -0.51
N THR A 98 4.68 -7.39 -1.32
CA THR A 98 3.31 -7.88 -1.48
C THR A 98 2.72 -8.36 -0.15
N LEU A 99 3.51 -9.10 0.65
CA LEU A 99 3.09 -9.54 1.98
C LEU A 99 2.83 -8.37 2.94
N LEU A 100 3.66 -7.32 2.89
CA LEU A 100 3.43 -6.09 3.67
C LEU A 100 2.12 -5.40 3.27
N VAL A 101 1.82 -5.34 1.97
CA VAL A 101 0.56 -4.77 1.49
C VAL A 101 -0.63 -5.62 1.95
N LEU A 102 -0.54 -6.95 1.84
CA LEU A 102 -1.56 -7.88 2.35
C LEU A 102 -1.83 -7.65 3.84
N LEU A 103 -0.76 -7.64 4.65
CA LEU A 103 -0.85 -7.39 6.08
C LEU A 103 -1.51 -6.04 6.36
N PHE A 104 -1.12 -4.99 5.64
CA PHE A 104 -1.72 -3.67 5.77
C PHE A 104 -3.22 -3.67 5.46
N VAL A 105 -3.66 -4.31 4.37
CA VAL A 105 -5.09 -4.39 4.02
C VAL A 105 -5.87 -5.13 5.11
N VAL A 106 -5.32 -6.22 5.66
CA VAL A 106 -5.92 -6.94 6.79
C VAL A 106 -6.04 -6.03 8.02
N LEU A 107 -4.98 -5.31 8.39
CA LEU A 107 -4.99 -4.41 9.55
C LEU A 107 -6.00 -3.26 9.39
N VAL A 108 -6.15 -2.70 8.19
CA VAL A 108 -7.19 -1.68 7.92
C VAL A 108 -8.58 -2.32 7.88
N GLY A 109 -8.70 -3.57 7.44
CA GLY A 109 -9.93 -4.36 7.53
C GLY A 109 -10.38 -4.62 8.97
N MET A 110 -9.45 -4.94 9.87
CA MET A 110 -9.76 -5.06 11.31
C MET A 110 -10.27 -3.74 11.89
N ARG A 111 -9.62 -2.62 11.54
CA ARG A 111 -10.09 -1.27 11.91
C ARG A 111 -11.50 -0.96 11.38
N LEU A 112 -11.87 -1.53 10.24
CA LEU A 112 -13.22 -1.38 9.70
C LEU A 112 -14.24 -2.15 10.55
N LEU A 113 -13.91 -3.38 10.97
CA LEU A 113 -14.75 -4.18 11.86
C LEU A 113 -14.98 -3.47 13.21
N ASP A 114 -13.92 -2.93 13.82
CA ASP A 114 -14.02 -2.15 15.07
C ASP A 114 -15.00 -0.97 14.96
N LYS A 115 -15.12 -0.36 13.77
CA LYS A 115 -16.03 0.77 13.49
C LYS A 115 -17.46 0.35 13.17
N MET A 116 -17.68 -0.92 12.87
CA MET A 116 -19.01 -1.47 12.62
C MET A 116 -19.69 -1.94 13.90
N GLU A 117 -18.90 -2.32 14.89
CA GLU A 117 -19.38 -2.82 16.18
C GLU A 117 -19.61 -1.74 17.24
N GLY A 118 -19.01 -0.55 17.08
CA GLY A 118 -19.18 0.62 17.95
C GLY A 118 -20.08 1.69 17.37
#